data_AF-A0A3D3ZRI6-F1
#
_entry.id   AF-A0A3D3ZRI6-F1
#
_cell.length_a   1.000
_cell.length_b   1.000
_cell.length_c   1.000
_cell.angle_alpha   90.00
_cell.angle_beta   90.00
_cell.angle_gamma   90.00
#
_symmetry.space_group_name_H-M   'P 1'
#
loop_
_entity.id
_entity.type
_entity.pdbx_description
1 polymer ?
#
loop_
_entity_poly.entity_id
_entity_poly.type
_entity_poly.pdbx_seq_one_letter_code
_entity_poly.pdbx_strand_id
1 'polypeptide(L)'
;MADAVEMIEEDEGLPKNLVAAVIDAVQVGDTSAVDTLLDPLHPADIADLLEQVDQRDRAALLQVWKGGMDGDILSELGDDLREEVINALEPIE
;
A
#
# COMPACT_ATOMS: atom_id res chain seq x y z
N MET A 1 -27.17 -26.46 18.63
CA MET A 1 -26.98 -26.30 17.18
C MET A 1 -25.95 -25.21 17.04
N ALA A 2 -24.76 -25.61 16.60
CA ALA A 2 -23.67 -24.69 16.34
C ALA A 2 -23.96 -23.94 15.03
N ASP A 3 -23.28 -22.81 14.89
CA ASP A 3 -22.96 -22.14 13.63
C ASP A 3 -24.05 -21.26 13.03
N ALA A 4 -24.09 -20.03 13.52
CA ALA A 4 -24.31 -18.88 12.64
C ALA A 4 -23.07 -18.01 12.80
N VAL A 5 -22.08 -18.28 11.96
CA VAL A 5 -20.96 -17.38 11.68
C VAL A 5 -21.55 -16.00 11.49
N GLU A 6 -21.30 -15.08 12.44
CA GLU A 6 -21.34 -13.66 12.15
C GLU A 6 -20.30 -13.45 11.06
N MET A 7 -20.76 -13.43 9.81
CA MET A 7 -20.00 -12.85 8.71
C MET A 7 -19.85 -11.38 9.08
N ILE A 8 -18.75 -11.08 9.76
CA ILE A 8 -18.28 -9.72 9.91
C ILE A 8 -18.02 -9.30 8.47
N GLU A 9 -18.89 -8.45 7.93
CA GLU A 9 -18.62 -7.76 6.68
C GLU A 9 -17.33 -7.00 6.91
N GLU A 10 -16.23 -7.55 6.38
CA GLU A 10 -14.94 -6.88 6.27
C GLU A 10 -15.24 -5.61 5.48
N ASP A 11 -14.98 -4.46 6.11
CA ASP A 11 -15.16 -3.12 5.53
C ASP A 11 -14.49 -3.13 4.13
N GLU A 12 -15.29 -3.20 3.06
CA GLU A 12 -14.88 -3.50 1.67
C GLU A 12 -14.05 -2.38 1.00
N GLY A 13 -13.25 -1.63 1.75
CA GLY A 13 -12.32 -0.67 1.18
C GLY A 13 -11.43 0.06 2.19
N LEU A 14 -10.34 0.63 1.69
CA LEU A 14 -9.41 1.40 2.50
C LEU A 14 -10.10 2.62 3.14
N PRO A 15 -9.93 2.82 4.45
CA PRO A 15 -10.51 3.96 5.11
C PRO A 15 -9.71 5.22 4.71
N LYS A 16 -10.40 6.29 4.30
CA LYS A 16 -9.76 7.50 3.72
C LYS A 16 -8.72 8.17 4.62
N ASN A 17 -8.84 7.99 5.93
CA ASN A 17 -7.86 8.46 6.91
C ASN A 17 -6.53 7.70 6.84
N LEU A 18 -6.52 6.44 6.38
CA LEU A 18 -5.31 5.65 6.25
C LEU A 18 -4.43 6.17 5.11
N VAL A 19 -5.00 6.42 3.92
CA VAL A 19 -4.27 7.02 2.79
C VAL A 19 -3.63 8.35 3.21
N ALA A 20 -4.41 9.24 3.84
CA ALA A 20 -3.91 10.52 4.34
C ALA A 20 -2.78 10.35 5.36
N ALA A 21 -2.93 9.42 6.33
CA ALA A 21 -1.91 9.16 7.35
C ALA A 21 -0.60 8.60 6.74
N VAL A 22 -0.71 7.73 5.74
CA VAL A 22 0.46 7.21 5.01
C VAL A 22 1.17 8.36 4.29
N ILE A 23 0.44 9.23 3.58
CA ILE A 23 1.04 10.37 2.89
C ILE A 23 1.70 11.35 3.87
N ASP A 24 1.06 11.65 5.00
CA ASP A 24 1.64 12.52 6.03
C ASP A 24 2.95 11.93 6.57
N ALA A 25 3.01 10.62 6.83
CA ALA A 25 4.22 9.92 7.26
C ALA A 25 5.32 9.96 6.19
N VAL A 26 4.97 9.76 4.92
CA VAL A 26 5.89 9.86 3.78
C VAL A 26 6.46 11.28 3.64
N GLN A 27 5.64 12.31 3.80
CA GLN A 27 6.07 13.71 3.67
C GLN A 27 7.14 14.12 4.70
N VAL A 28 7.10 13.54 5.90
CA VAL A 28 8.10 13.76 6.94
C VAL A 28 9.23 12.72 6.93
N GLY A 29 9.16 11.72 6.05
CA GLY A 29 10.15 10.65 5.92
C GLY A 29 10.15 9.66 7.08
N ASP A 30 9.02 9.48 7.76
CA ASP A 30 8.89 8.55 8.89
C ASP A 30 8.65 7.12 8.41
N THR A 31 9.72 6.42 8.05
CA THR A 31 9.65 5.01 7.61
C THR A 31 8.98 4.12 8.65
N SER A 32 9.20 4.35 9.95
CA SER A 32 8.63 3.49 11.00
C SER A 32 7.11 3.63 11.07
N ALA A 33 6.58 4.84 10.87
CA ALA A 33 5.14 5.07 10.80
C ALA A 33 4.54 4.44 9.54
N VAL A 34 5.22 4.54 8.40
CA VAL A 34 4.80 3.89 7.16
C VAL A 34 4.71 2.37 7.33
N ASP A 35 5.77 1.74 7.85
CA ASP A 35 5.77 0.29 8.13
C ASP A 35 4.61 -0.11 9.05
N THR A 36 4.44 0.62 10.15
CA THR A 36 3.35 0.33 11.13
C THR A 36 1.96 0.41 10.51
N LEU A 37 1.75 1.31 9.54
CA LEU A 37 0.48 1.51 8.86
C LEU A 37 0.23 0.47 7.77
N LEU A 38 1.27 0.02 7.06
CA LEU A 38 1.15 -0.87 5.91
C LEU A 38 1.30 -2.35 6.26
N ASP A 39 2.14 -2.72 7.22
CA ASP A 39 2.38 -4.11 7.66
C ASP A 39 1.11 -4.93 7.98
N PRO A 40 0.05 -4.39 8.60
CA PRO A 40 -1.14 -5.18 8.90
C PRO A 40 -2.12 -5.31 7.72
N LEU A 41 -1.88 -4.63 6.60
CA LEU A 41 -2.80 -4.59 5.46
C LEU A 41 -2.60 -5.80 4.55
N HIS A 42 -3.67 -6.19 3.84
CA HIS A 42 -3.53 -7.18 2.79
C HIS A 42 -2.83 -6.60 1.56
N PRO A 43 -2.15 -7.42 0.74
CA PRO A 43 -1.54 -6.96 -0.50
C PRO A 43 -2.50 -6.19 -1.43
N ALA A 44 -3.77 -6.61 -1.49
CA ALA A 44 -4.80 -5.93 -2.29
C ALA A 44 -5.11 -4.51 -1.76
N ASP A 45 -5.17 -4.33 -0.44
CA ASP A 45 -5.37 -3.01 0.17
C ASP A 45 -4.15 -2.11 -0.09
N ILE A 46 -2.94 -2.66 -0.08
CA ILE A 46 -1.74 -1.88 -0.40
C ILE A 46 -1.74 -1.47 -1.88
N ALA A 47 -2.16 -2.37 -2.77
CA ALA A 47 -2.32 -2.07 -4.19
C ALA A 47 -3.37 -0.96 -4.43
N ASP A 48 -4.55 -1.09 -3.82
CA ASP A 48 -5.60 -0.07 -3.89
C ASP A 48 -5.13 1.29 -3.34
N LEU A 49 -4.31 1.31 -2.29
CA LEU A 49 -3.71 2.54 -1.78
C LEU A 49 -2.76 3.16 -2.80
N LEU A 50 -1.89 2.36 -3.42
CA LEU A 50 -0.94 2.79 -4.44
C LEU A 50 -1.63 3.34 -5.71
N GLU A 51 -2.81 2.82 -6.03
CA GLU A 51 -3.68 3.30 -7.12
C GLU A 51 -4.38 4.63 -6.79
N GLN A 52 -4.71 4.86 -5.52
CA GLN A 52 -5.36 6.09 -5.07
C GLN A 52 -4.42 7.29 -4.95
N VAL A 53 -3.14 7.06 -4.69
CA VAL A 53 -2.15 8.13 -4.55
C VAL A 53 -1.67 8.67 -5.90
N ASP A 54 -1.34 9.95 -5.95
CA ASP A 54 -0.77 10.54 -7.15
C ASP A 54 0.67 10.02 -7.40
N GLN A 55 1.15 10.21 -8.63
CA GLN A 55 2.46 9.70 -9.05
C GLN A 55 3.63 10.21 -8.20
N ARG A 56 3.56 11.47 -7.73
CA ARG A 56 4.64 12.08 -6.95
C ARG A 56 4.69 11.46 -5.56
N ASP A 57 3.53 11.36 -4.92
CA ASP A 57 3.41 10.84 -3.57
C ASP A 57 3.68 9.33 -3.53
N ARG A 58 3.29 8.59 -4.58
CA ARG A 58 3.66 7.19 -4.77
C ARG A 58 5.17 7.00 -4.88
N ALA A 59 5.84 7.79 -5.72
CA ALA A 59 7.30 7.70 -5.85
C ALA A 59 7.99 7.99 -4.50
N ALA A 60 7.50 8.96 -3.74
CA ALA A 60 7.99 9.25 -2.40
C ALA A 60 7.74 8.08 -1.43
N LEU A 61 6.56 7.47 -1.46
CA LEU A 61 6.22 6.30 -0.66
C LEU A 61 7.18 5.14 -0.93
N LEU A 62 7.40 4.79 -2.21
CA LEU A 62 8.33 3.72 -2.59
C LEU A 62 9.78 4.01 -2.17
N GLN A 63 10.18 5.28 -2.10
CA GLN A 63 11.51 5.67 -1.61
C GLN A 63 11.65 5.59 -0.08
N VAL A 64 10.57 5.85 0.67
CA VAL A 64 10.56 5.77 2.14
C VAL A 64 10.39 4.32 2.59
N TRP A 65 9.52 3.56 1.93
CA TRP A 65 9.13 2.20 2.26
C TRP A 65 10.03 1.15 1.60
N LYS A 66 11.34 1.25 1.87
CA LYS A 66 12.33 0.37 1.25
C LYS A 66 12.25 -1.04 1.80
N GLY A 67 11.78 -1.97 0.97
CA GLY A 67 11.77 -3.41 1.25
C GLY A 67 10.44 -3.98 1.73
N GLY A 68 9.40 -3.15 1.87
CA GLY A 68 8.04 -3.63 2.14
C GLY A 68 7.26 -4.04 0.89
N MET A 69 7.73 -3.64 -0.30
CA MET A 69 7.16 -4.09 -1.56
C MET A 69 7.57 -5.52 -1.90
N ASP A 70 6.59 -6.39 -2.17
CA ASP A 70 6.81 -7.79 -2.52
C ASP A 70 6.01 -8.22 -3.78
N GLY A 71 6.17 -9.49 -4.16
CA GLY A 71 5.54 -10.05 -5.36
C GLY A 71 4.02 -10.21 -5.27
N ASP A 72 3.47 -10.31 -4.05
CA ASP A 72 2.03 -10.46 -3.85
C ASP A 72 1.36 -9.10 -4.06
N ILE A 73 1.91 -8.02 -3.49
CA ILE A 73 1.44 -6.64 -3.74
C ILE A 73 1.52 -6.30 -5.22
N LEU A 74 2.66 -6.61 -5.87
CA LEU A 74 2.82 -6.37 -7.31
C LEU A 74 1.80 -7.13 -8.16
N SER A 75 1.35 -8.29 -7.70
CA SER A 75 0.38 -9.11 -8.44
C SER A 75 -1.04 -8.54 -8.41
N GLU A 76 -1.38 -7.73 -7.40
CA GLU A 76 -2.68 -7.07 -7.26
C GLU A 76 -2.76 -5.74 -8.01
N LEU A 77 -1.64 -5.09 -8.32
CA LEU A 77 -1.61 -3.83 -9.08
C LEU A 77 -2.10 -4.00 -10.53
N GLY A 78 -2.86 -3.04 -11.05
CA GLY A 78 -3.15 -2.94 -12.47
C GLY A 78 -1.88 -2.84 -13.36
N ASP A 79 -1.95 -3.36 -14.58
CA ASP A 79 -0.78 -3.53 -15.48
C ASP A 79 0.07 -2.26 -15.64
N ASP A 80 -0.57 -1.11 -15.94
CA ASP A 80 0.14 0.17 -16.14
C ASP A 80 0.89 0.63 -14.89
N LEU A 81 0.25 0.49 -13.72
CA LEU A 81 0.85 0.90 -12.44
C LEU A 81 1.94 -0.09 -11.99
N ARG A 82 1.73 -1.39 -12.23
CA ARG A 82 2.71 -2.43 -11.94
C ARG A 82 4.01 -2.17 -12.68
N GLU A 83 3.95 -1.84 -13.96
CA GLU A 83 5.14 -1.48 -14.74
C GLU A 83 5.83 -0.24 -14.16
N GLU A 84 5.08 0.80 -13.80
CA GLU A 84 5.63 2.00 -13.15
C GLU A 84 6.37 1.66 -11.85
N VAL A 85 5.76 0.86 -10.98
CA VAL A 85 6.32 0.46 -9.69
C VAL A 85 7.58 -0.38 -9.90
N ILE A 86 7.55 -1.37 -10.81
CA ILE A 86 8.74 -2.18 -11.13
C ILE A 86 9.90 -1.29 -11.58
N ASN A 87 9.65 -0.36 -12.51
CA ASN A 87 10.67 0.58 -12.98
C ASN A 87 11.22 1.47 -11.84
N ALA A 88 10.39 1.81 -10.85
CA ALA A 88 10.83 2.59 -9.69
C ALA A 88 11.67 1.79 -8.67
N LEU A 89 11.57 0.46 -8.68
CA LEU A 89 12.36 -0.45 -7.83
C LEU A 89 13.69 -0.86 -8.47
N GLU A 90 13.86 -0.68 -9.78
CA GLU A 90 15.10 -1.02 -10.46
C GLU A 90 16.28 -0.27 -9.82
N PRO A 91 17.44 -0.94 -9.61
CA PRO A 91 18.63 -0.28 -9.13
C PRO A 91 18.98 0.87 -10.09
N ILE A 92 19.07 2.08 -9.55
CA ILE A 92 19.63 3.21 -10.30
C ILE A 92 21.12 2.88 -10.49
N GLU A 93 21.53 2.51 -11.70
CA GLU A 93 22.95 2.26 -12.04
C GLU A 93 23.86 3.48 -11.80
#